data_AF-A0A7C5Y2I8-F1
#
_entry.id   AF-A0A7C5Y2I8-F1
#
_cell.length_a   1.000
_cell.length_b   1.000
_cell.length_c   1.000
_cell.angle_alpha   90.00
_cell.angle_beta   90.00
_cell.angle_gamma   90.00
#
_symmetry.space_group_name_H-M   'P 1'
#
loop_
_entity.id
_entity.type
_entity.pdbx_description
1 polymer ?
#
loop_
_entity_poly.entity_id
_entity_poly.type
_entity_poly.pdbx_seq_one_letter_code
_entity_poly.pdbx_strand_id
1 'polypeptide(L)'
;MNKEEYIKRIDRKIETLCEELKEVTPGELKSIVDEFKKFALRPGKRIRPLLLLLSYEGYNGIDIEDALLLASSLEIMHSFLLVHDDVIDNSDLRRGEPTLHKVYEKLYSS
;
A
#
# COMPACT_ATOMS: atom_id res chain seq x y z
N MET A 1 -2.15 16.18 -14.49
CA MET A 1 -1.68 16.49 -13.09
C MET A 1 -0.17 16.38 -13.01
N ASN A 2 0.49 17.00 -12.03
CA ASN A 2 1.91 16.72 -11.76
C ASN A 2 2.06 15.40 -10.97
N LYS A 3 3.30 14.86 -10.94
CA LYS A 3 3.60 13.57 -10.31
C LYS A 3 3.24 13.56 -8.82
N GLU A 4 3.56 14.63 -8.11
CA GLU A 4 3.34 14.76 -6.66
C GLU A 4 1.86 14.71 -6.32
N GLU A 5 1.01 15.32 -7.14
CA GLU A 5 -0.45 15.29 -6.96
C GLU A 5 -1.02 13.89 -7.19
N TYR A 6 -0.51 13.15 -8.19
CA TYR A 6 -0.88 11.75 -8.38
C TYR A 6 -0.51 10.89 -7.16
N ILE A 7 0.71 11.02 -6.65
CA ILE A 7 1.16 10.26 -5.48
C ILE A 7 0.26 10.51 -4.27
N LYS A 8 -0.09 11.77 -4.00
CA LYS A 8 -1.00 12.11 -2.89
C LYS A 8 -2.37 11.46 -3.05
N ARG A 9 -2.95 11.47 -4.25
CA ARG A 9 -4.24 10.84 -4.51
C ARG A 9 -4.17 9.31 -4.37
N ILE A 10 -3.09 8.69 -4.82
CA ILE A 10 -2.83 7.26 -4.63
C ILE A 10 -2.74 6.93 -3.14
N ASP A 11 -1.89 7.63 -2.38
CA ASP A 11 -1.71 7.36 -0.95
C ASP A 11 -3.02 7.56 -0.17
N ARG A 12 -3.80 8.62 -0.49
CA ARG A 12 -5.12 8.85 0.10
C ARG A 12 -6.12 7.73 -0.23
N LYS A 13 -6.10 7.22 -1.46
CA LYS A 13 -6.98 6.12 -1.86
C LYS A 13 -6.57 4.81 -1.19
N ILE A 14 -5.26 4.52 -1.06
CA ILE A 14 -4.75 3.39 -0.27
C ILE A 14 -5.22 3.50 1.18
N GLU A 15 -5.08 4.67 1.81
CA GLU A 15 -5.56 4.90 3.17
C GLU A 15 -7.06 4.61 3.30
N THR A 16 -7.87 5.13 2.38
CA THR A 16 -9.34 4.91 2.36
C THR A 16 -9.67 3.42 2.24
N LEU A 17 -9.03 2.69 1.32
CA LEU A 17 -9.24 1.26 1.14
C LEU A 17 -8.84 0.45 2.37
N CYS A 18 -7.77 0.85 3.06
CA CYS A 18 -7.37 0.20 4.31
C CYS A 18 -8.38 0.46 5.44
N GLU A 19 -8.96 1.66 5.54
CA GLU A 19 -10.02 1.93 6.52
C GLU A 19 -11.30 1.15 6.21
N GLU A 20 -11.72 1.09 4.94
CA GLU A 20 -12.86 0.28 4.51
C GLU A 20 -12.65 -1.21 4.83
N LEU A 21 -11.45 -1.73 4.56
CA LEU A 21 -11.07 -3.10 4.93
C LEU A 21 -11.12 -3.30 6.45
N LYS A 22 -10.66 -2.33 7.23
CA LYS A 22 -10.67 -2.39 8.70
C LYS A 22 -12.08 -2.49 9.27
N GLU A 23 -13.05 -1.80 8.69
CA GLU A 23 -14.44 -1.83 9.13
C GLU A 23 -15.07 -3.22 9.01
N VAL A 24 -14.74 -3.95 7.93
CA VAL A 24 -15.22 -5.32 7.71
C VAL A 24 -14.33 -6.39 8.36
N THR A 25 -13.19 -5.99 8.95
CA THR A 25 -12.25 -6.92 9.59
C THR A 25 -12.67 -7.25 11.04
N PRO A 26 -12.72 -8.54 11.43
CA PRO A 26 -13.13 -8.94 12.78
C PRO A 26 -12.15 -8.50 13.88
N GLY A 27 -12.69 -7.89 14.93
CA GLY A 27 -12.07 -7.75 16.26
C GLY A 27 -10.56 -7.51 16.27
N GLU A 28 -9.82 -8.48 16.80
CA GLU A 28 -8.37 -8.41 17.03
C GLU A 28 -7.56 -8.25 15.74
N LEU A 29 -8.08 -8.70 14.59
CA LEU A 29 -7.43 -8.59 13.29
C LEU A 29 -7.40 -7.16 12.76
N LYS A 30 -8.19 -6.23 13.31
CA LYS A 30 -8.16 -4.80 12.92
C LYS A 30 -6.76 -4.19 13.12
N SER A 31 -6.05 -4.63 14.16
CA SER A 31 -4.66 -4.19 14.41
C SER A 31 -3.70 -4.58 13.28
N ILE A 32 -3.98 -5.69 12.58
CA ILE A 32 -3.17 -6.14 11.44
C ILE A 32 -3.35 -5.21 10.25
N VAL A 33 -4.58 -4.75 10.02
CA VAL A 33 -4.87 -3.79 8.97
C VAL A 33 -4.15 -2.46 9.25
N ASP A 34 -4.06 -2.03 10.51
CA ASP A 34 -3.33 -0.82 10.90
C ASP A 34 -1.82 -0.92 10.61
N GLU A 35 -1.18 -2.04 10.98
CA GLU A 35 0.25 -2.24 10.71
C GLU A 35 0.55 -2.41 9.22
N PHE A 36 -0.31 -3.12 8.48
CA PHE A 36 -0.20 -3.22 7.03
C PHE A 36 -0.36 -1.86 6.36
N LYS A 37 -1.34 -1.05 6.78
CA LYS A 37 -1.56 0.31 6.27
C LYS A 37 -0.31 1.16 6.45
N LYS A 38 0.30 1.15 7.64
CA LYS A 38 1.58 1.84 7.91
C LYS A 38 2.67 1.37 6.93
N PHE A 39 2.82 0.05 6.75
CA PHE A 39 3.79 -0.52 5.82
C PHE A 39 3.57 -0.07 4.37
N ALA A 40 2.33 -0.14 3.87
CA ALA A 40 1.98 0.22 2.49
C ALA A 40 2.16 1.72 2.20
N LEU A 41 1.86 2.58 3.19
CA LEU A 41 1.98 4.03 3.10
C LEU A 41 3.41 4.56 3.32
N ARG A 42 4.39 3.70 3.62
CA ARG A 42 5.81 4.12 3.68
C ARG A 42 6.24 4.80 2.38
N PRO A 43 7.08 5.85 2.44
CA PRO A 43 7.54 6.57 1.25
C PRO A 43 8.06 5.63 0.17
N GLY A 44 7.57 5.78 -1.05
CA GLY A 44 7.92 4.94 -2.18
C GLY A 44 7.83 5.72 -3.48
N LYS A 45 8.43 5.19 -4.55
CA LYS A 45 8.40 5.85 -5.87
C LYS A 45 7.03 5.78 -6.55
N ARG A 46 6.13 4.89 -6.08
CA ARG A 46 4.78 4.66 -6.63
C ARG A 46 4.78 4.46 -8.16
N ILE A 47 5.79 3.76 -8.69
CA ILE A 47 5.99 3.64 -10.15
C ILE A 47 4.81 2.91 -10.80
N ARG A 48 4.35 1.81 -10.19
CA ARG A 48 3.26 0.98 -10.74
C ARG A 48 1.94 1.74 -10.87
N PRO A 49 1.40 2.36 -9.81
CA PRO A 49 0.17 3.13 -9.93
C PRO A 49 0.34 4.35 -10.87
N LEU A 50 1.50 5.02 -10.85
CA LEU A 50 1.76 6.13 -11.77
C LEU A 50 1.71 5.69 -13.24
N LEU A 51 2.35 4.56 -13.59
CA LEU A 51 2.32 4.05 -14.96
C LEU A 51 0.90 3.71 -15.41
N LEU A 52 0.08 3.13 -14.52
CA LEU A 52 -1.32 2.85 -14.81
C LEU A 52 -2.09 4.14 -15.11
N LEU A 53 -2.00 5.14 -14.23
CA LEU A 53 -2.73 6.40 -14.37
C LEU A 53 -2.29 7.19 -15.61
N LEU A 54 -0.99 7.26 -15.87
CA LEU A 54 -0.45 7.94 -17.06
C LEU A 54 -0.87 7.23 -18.35
N SER A 55 -0.93 5.90 -18.34
CA SER A 55 -1.45 5.14 -19.48
C SER A 55 -2.94 5.42 -19.69
N TYR A 56 -3.74 5.39 -18.61
CA TYR A 56 -5.16 5.70 -18.67
C TYR A 56 -5.44 7.11 -19.23
N GLU A 57 -4.70 8.12 -18.76
CA GLU A 57 -4.76 9.50 -19.27
C GLU A 57 -4.34 9.57 -20.75
N GLY A 58 -3.26 8.88 -21.12
CA GLY A 58 -2.76 8.82 -22.49
C GLY A 58 -3.73 8.19 -23.51
N TYR A 59 -4.68 7.38 -23.06
CA TYR A 59 -5.75 6.79 -23.88
C TYR A 59 -7.10 7.54 -23.75
N ASN A 60 -7.08 8.81 -23.30
CA ASN A 60 -8.29 9.64 -23.11
C ASN A 60 -9.32 9.04 -22.14
N GLY A 61 -8.86 8.42 -21.06
CA GLY A 61 -9.73 7.93 -20.00
C GLY A 61 -10.61 9.04 -19.41
N ILE A 62 -11.87 8.70 -19.09
CA ILE A 62 -12.93 9.68 -18.77
C ILE A 62 -13.12 9.81 -17.25
N ASP A 63 -12.99 8.72 -16.50
CA ASP A 63 -13.16 8.70 -15.04
C ASP A 63 -11.86 8.31 -14.35
N ILE A 64 -11.21 9.31 -13.76
CA ILE A 64 -9.95 9.13 -13.05
C ILE A 64 -10.12 8.39 -11.72
N GLU A 65 -11.32 8.35 -11.13
CA GLU A 65 -11.54 7.70 -9.83
C GLU A 65 -11.49 6.17 -9.95
N ASP A 66 -12.05 5.61 -11.02
CA ASP A 66 -11.93 4.17 -11.32
C ASP A 66 -10.47 3.78 -11.57
N ALA A 67 -9.75 4.60 -12.34
CA ALA A 67 -8.33 4.38 -12.59
C ALA A 67 -7.50 4.49 -11.30
N LEU A 68 -7.85 5.42 -10.39
CA LEU A 68 -7.22 5.55 -9.08
C LEU A 68 -7.49 4.36 -8.17
N LEU A 69 -8.69 3.81 -8.19
CA LEU A 69 -9.02 2.59 -7.46
C LEU A 69 -8.14 1.44 -7.93
N LEU A 70 -8.03 1.22 -9.25
CA LEU A 70 -7.19 0.18 -9.83
C LEU A 70 -5.70 0.40 -9.53
N ALA A 71 -5.20 1.62 -9.71
CA ALA A 71 -3.82 1.99 -9.40
C ALA A 71 -3.49 1.72 -7.92
N SER A 72 -4.35 2.13 -7.00
CA SER A 72 -4.13 1.97 -5.57
C SER A 72 -4.21 0.49 -5.15
N SER A 73 -5.13 -0.26 -5.74
CA SER A 73 -5.23 -1.72 -5.56
C SER A 73 -3.96 -2.44 -6.03
N LEU A 74 -3.38 -2.00 -7.15
CA LEU A 74 -2.10 -2.53 -7.65
C LEU A 74 -0.93 -2.25 -6.69
N GLU A 75 -0.88 -1.08 -6.07
CA GLU A 75 0.16 -0.76 -5.08
C GLU A 75 -0.05 -1.52 -3.75
N ILE A 76 -1.30 -1.76 -3.33
CA ILE A 76 -1.62 -2.65 -2.20
C ILE A 76 -1.16 -4.08 -2.49
N MET A 77 -1.47 -4.61 -3.68
CA MET A 77 -0.99 -5.92 -4.12
C MET A 77 0.55 -5.97 -4.14
N HIS A 78 1.21 -4.93 -4.62
CA HIS A 78 2.66 -4.83 -4.57
C HIS A 78 3.20 -4.86 -3.14
N SER A 79 2.54 -4.17 -2.21
CA SER A 79 2.92 -4.16 -0.79
C SER A 79 2.77 -5.55 -0.16
N PHE A 80 1.71 -6.28 -0.50
CA PHE A 80 1.55 -7.69 -0.12
C PHE A 80 2.72 -8.56 -0.60
N LEU A 81 3.12 -8.44 -1.87
CA LEU A 81 4.26 -9.18 -2.40
C LEU A 81 5.56 -8.86 -1.65
N LEU A 82 5.80 -7.59 -1.32
CA LEU A 82 6.97 -7.18 -0.55
C LEU A 82 7.00 -7.77 0.87
N VAL A 83 5.84 -7.89 1.54
CA VAL A 83 5.75 -8.55 2.84
C VAL A 83 6.18 -10.01 2.74
N HIS A 84 5.73 -10.71 1.69
CA HIS A 84 6.14 -12.09 1.43
C HIS A 84 7.62 -12.21 1.12
N ASP A 85 8.16 -11.35 0.25
CA ASP A 85 9.59 -11.30 -0.07
C ASP A 85 10.44 -11.08 1.20
N ASP A 86 10.03 -10.15 2.06
CA ASP A 86 10.75 -9.85 3.30
C ASP A 86 10.85 -11.07 4.23
N VAL A 87 9.81 -11.90 4.29
CA VAL A 87 9.82 -13.16 5.07
C VAL A 87 10.70 -14.21 4.41
N ILE A 88 10.58 -14.40 3.09
CA ILE A 88 11.38 -15.37 2.33
C ILE A 88 12.88 -15.06 2.46
N ASP A 89 13.24 -13.79 2.37
CA ASP A 89 14.62 -13.32 2.41
C ASP A 89 15.16 -13.11 3.83
N ASN A 90 14.34 -13.32 4.88
CA ASN A 90 14.66 -12.98 6.28
C ASN A 90 15.16 -11.53 6.43
N SER A 91 14.54 -10.59 5.71
CA SER A 91 14.94 -9.18 5.72
C SER A 91 14.51 -8.49 7.02
N ASP A 92 15.46 -7.87 7.73
CA ASP A 92 15.13 -7.12 8.95
C ASP A 92 14.48 -5.75 8.66
N LEU A 93 14.89 -5.10 7.57
CA LEU A 93 14.51 -3.73 7.23
C LEU A 93 13.97 -3.61 5.80
N ARG A 94 12.96 -2.75 5.61
CA ARG A 94 12.49 -2.27 4.31
C ARG A 94 12.28 -0.77 4.34
N ARG A 95 12.92 -0.07 3.39
CA ARG A 95 12.85 1.40 3.25
C ARG A 95 13.25 2.14 4.53
N GLY A 96 14.23 1.60 5.26
CA GLY A 96 14.76 2.19 6.50
C GLY A 96 13.96 1.88 7.77
N GLU A 97 12.86 1.13 7.66
CA GLU A 97 12.02 0.74 8.81
C GLU A 97 11.94 -0.79 8.94
N PRO A 98 11.63 -1.34 10.13
CA PRO A 98 11.45 -2.78 10.31
C PRO A 98 10.44 -3.38 9.33
N THR A 99 10.74 -4.55 8.79
CA THR A 99 9.78 -5.32 7.97
C THR A 99 8.59 -5.75 8.82
N LEU A 100 7.45 -6.05 8.19
CA LEU A 100 6.20 -6.31 8.92
C LEU A 100 6.34 -7.51 9.86
N HIS A 101 7.04 -8.58 9.45
CA HIS A 101 7.27 -9.74 10.31
C HIS A 101 8.17 -9.42 11.52
N LYS A 102 9.11 -8.49 11.40
CA LYS A 102 9.93 -7.99 12.52
C LYS A 102 9.17 -7.11 13.50
N VAL A 103 8.21 -6.33 13.01
CA VAL A 103 7.28 -5.60 13.88
C VAL A 103 6.52 -6.59 14.77
N TYR A 104 5.98 -7.66 14.18
CA TYR A 104 5.27 -8.69 14.95
C TYR A 104 6.17 -9.54 15.84
N GLU A 105 7.37 -9.90 15.39
CA GLU A 105 8.37 -10.56 16.23
C GLU A 105 8.58 -9.76 17.51
N LYS A 106 8.77 -8.44 17.42
CA LYS A 106 8.94 -7.57 18.58
C LYS A 106 7.69 -7.50 19.47
N LEU A 107 6.49 -7.46 18.89
CA LEU A 107 5.24 -7.37 19.66
C LEU A 107 4.95 -8.65 20.47
N TYR A 108 5.35 -9.82 19.97
CA TYR A 108 5.05 -11.12 20.57
C TYR A 108 6.26 -11.80 21.24
N SER A 109 7.45 -11.19 21.23
CA SER A 109 8.62 -11.68 21.97
C SER A 109 8.64 -11.26 23.45
N SER A 110 7.46 -10.94 24.02
CA SER A 110 7.28 -10.53 25.43
C SER A 110 6.74 -11.68 26.28
#